data_AF-A0A950XCH3-F1
#
_entry.id   AF-A0A950XCH3-F1
#
_cell.length_a   1.000
_cell.length_b   1.000
_cell.length_c   1.000
_cell.angle_alpha   90.00
_cell.angle_beta   90.00
_cell.angle_gamma   90.00
#
_symmetry.space_group_name_H-M   'P 1'
#
loop_
_entity.id
_entity.type
_entity.pdbx_description
1 polymer ?
#
loop_
_entity_poly.entity_id
_entity_poly.type
_entity_poly.pdbx_seq_one_letter_code
_entity_poly.pdbx_strand_id
1 'polypeptide(L)' 'MKKKPIAEPIISPEILELAKKSVETEKPPATESCAVCGALCTPLTGPQASENLCWVCRRLKISAWRDSDQQMSAQE' A
#
# COMPACT_ATOMS: atom_id res chain seq x y z
N MET A 1 -6.19 44.89 -24.17
CA MET A 1 -5.51 43.59 -23.92
C MET A 1 -5.28 43.46 -22.42
N LYS A 2 -6.18 42.80 -21.68
CA LYS A 2 -6.07 42.67 -20.21
C LYS A 2 -4.99 41.64 -19.87
N LYS A 3 -3.91 42.07 -19.22
CA LYS A 3 -2.85 41.20 -18.69
C LYS A 3 -3.45 40.37 -17.54
N LYS A 4 -3.33 39.04 -17.63
CA LYS A 4 -3.75 38.13 -16.55
C LYS A 4 -2.81 38.37 -15.35
N PRO A 5 -3.33 38.54 -14.12
CA PRO A 5 -2.49 38.66 -12.94
C PRO A 5 -1.68 37.37 -12.80
N ILE A 6 -0.35 37.52 -12.75
CA ILE A 6 0.54 36.41 -12.47
C ILE A 6 0.32 36.06 -10.99
N ALA A 7 -0.29 34.91 -10.74
CA ALA A 7 -0.53 34.45 -9.38
C ALA A 7 0.82 34.11 -8.76
N GLU A 8 1.19 34.82 -7.70
CA GLU A 8 2.38 34.48 -6.94
C GLU A 8 2.24 33.04 -6.40
N PRO A 9 3.29 32.22 -6.48
CA PRO A 9 3.21 30.85 -6.01
C PRO A 9 2.96 30.86 -4.49
N ILE A 10 1.84 30.25 -4.10
CA ILE A 10 1.39 30.13 -2.69
C ILE A 10 2.40 29.30 -1.86
N ILE A 11 3.20 28.47 -2.53
CA ILE A 11 4.13 27.53 -1.91
C ILE A 11 5.54 28.00 -2.22
N SER A 12 6.36 28.16 -1.17
CA SER A 12 7.78 28.48 -1.31
C SER A 12 8.50 27.42 -2.15
N PRO A 13 9.41 27.82 -3.07
CA PRO A 13 10.13 26.89 -3.93
C PRO A 13 10.93 25.85 -3.13
N GLU A 14 11.47 26.23 -1.97
CA GLU A 14 12.20 25.33 -1.07
C GLU A 14 11.34 24.16 -0.57
N ILE A 15 10.07 24.41 -0.23
CA ILE A 15 9.13 23.37 0.21
C ILE A 15 8.83 22.41 -0.95
N LEU A 16 8.69 22.96 -2.15
CA LEU A 16 8.49 22.20 -3.39
C LEU A 16 9.69 21.30 -3.70
N GLU A 17 10.91 21.80 -3.52
CA GLU A 17 12.14 21.02 -3.71
C GLU A 17 12.30 19.93 -2.65
N LEU A 18 11.99 20.23 -1.38
CA LEU A 18 12.01 19.25 -0.31
C LEU A 18 11.00 18.12 -0.55
N ALA A 19 9.79 18.46 -0.98
CA ALA A 19 8.75 17.48 -1.29
C ALA A 19 9.17 16.53 -2.43
N LYS A 20 9.82 17.05 -3.48
CA LYS A 20 10.36 16.23 -4.57
C LYS A 20 11.43 15.26 -4.07
N LYS A 21 12.39 15.74 -3.29
CA LYS A 21 13.46 14.90 -2.71
C LYS A 21 12.93 13.78 -1.81
N SER A 22 11.87 14.04 -1.04
CA SER A 22 11.25 13.03 -0.19
C SER A 22 10.67 11.86 -1.00
N VAL A 23 10.08 12.15 -2.17
CA VAL A 23 9.50 11.11 -3.05
C VAL A 23 10.59 10.30 -3.76
N GLU A 24 11.73 10.91 -4.12
CA GLU A 24 12.81 10.23 -4.84
C GLU A 24 13.49 9.10 -4.04
N THR A 25 13.37 9.11 -2.70
CA THR A 25 13.92 8.06 -1.83
C THR A 25 13.08 6.78 -1.81
N GLU A 26 11.81 6.84 -2.19
CA GLU A 26 10.91 5.69 -2.19
C GLU A 26 10.97 4.97 -3.55
N LYS A 27 12.03 4.20 -3.79
CA LYS A 27 12.02 3.25 -4.91
C LYS A 27 10.85 2.29 -4.69
N PRO A 28 9.92 2.12 -5.65
CA PRO A 28 8.76 1.26 -5.44
C PRO A 28 9.26 -0.14 -5.11
N PRO A 29 8.78 -0.75 -4.01
CA PRO A 29 9.18 -2.11 -3.65
C PRO A 29 8.87 -3.06 -4.81
N ALA A 30 9.70 -4.10 -4.99
CA ALA A 30 9.45 -5.12 -6.00
C ALA A 30 8.02 -5.64 -5.85
N THR A 31 7.23 -5.65 -6.92
CA THR A 31 5.84 -6.09 -6.84
C THR A 31 5.77 -7.60 -6.69
N GLU A 32 4.97 -8.08 -5.74
CA GLU A 32 4.71 -9.51 -5.49
C GLU A 32 3.28 -9.86 -5.88
N SER A 33 3.03 -11.09 -6.33
CA SER A 33 1.67 -11.55 -6.62
C SER A 33 0.98 -12.07 -5.37
N CYS A 34 -0.25 -11.64 -5.14
CA CYS A 34 -1.11 -12.17 -4.08
C CYS A 34 -1.34 -13.68 -4.27
N ALA A 35 -1.08 -14.50 -3.25
CA ALA A 35 -1.24 -15.94 -3.29
C ALA A 35 -2.71 -16.41 -3.49
N VAL A 36 -3.69 -15.54 -3.23
CA VAL A 36 -5.12 -15.88 -3.33
C VAL A 36 -5.71 -15.47 -4.68
N CYS A 37 -5.50 -14.22 -5.10
CA CYS A 37 -6.13 -13.68 -6.30
C CYS A 37 -5.16 -13.41 -7.47
N GLY A 38 -3.86 -13.61 -7.27
CA GLY A 38 -2.83 -13.39 -8.28
C GLY A 38 -2.53 -11.91 -8.60
N ALA A 39 -3.26 -10.96 -8.00
CA ALA A 39 -3.04 -9.53 -8.23
C ALA A 39 -1.65 -9.09 -7.77
N LEU A 40 -1.00 -8.24 -8.55
CA LEU A 40 0.25 -7.60 -8.14
C LEU A 40 -0.03 -6.64 -6.98
N CYS A 41 0.75 -6.78 -5.91
CA CYS A 41 0.65 -5.97 -4.70
C CYS A 41 2.04 -5.62 -4.16
N THR A 42 2.10 -4.51 -3.42
CA THR A 42 3.32 -4.10 -2.74
C THR A 42 3.61 -5.07 -1.58
N PRO A 43 4.83 -5.64 -1.47
CA PRO A 43 5.27 -6.40 -0.32
C PRO A 43 5.03 -5.63 0.96
N LEU A 44 4.54 -6.31 1.98
CA LEU A 44 4.45 -5.72 3.31
C LEU A 44 5.83 -5.85 3.97
N THR A 45 6.53 -4.75 4.19
CA THR A 45 7.75 -4.74 5.03
C THR A 45 7.35 -4.68 6.50
N GLY A 46 7.44 -5.81 7.21
CA GLY A 46 7.12 -5.90 8.64
C GLY A 46 6.94 -7.34 9.13
N PRO A 47 6.51 -7.57 10.38
CA PRO A 47 6.30 -8.92 10.94
C PRO A 47 5.22 -9.75 10.23
N GLN A 48 4.52 -9.15 9.27
CA GLN A 48 3.47 -9.76 8.44
C GLN A 48 3.91 -9.93 6.98
N ALA A 49 5.21 -9.78 6.69
CA ALA A 49 5.82 -10.00 5.38
C ALA A 49 5.71 -11.46 4.90
N SER A 50 5.42 -12.41 5.78
CA SER A 50 5.29 -13.82 5.43
C SER A 50 4.00 -14.15 4.67
N GLU A 51 3.00 -13.26 4.72
CA GLU A 51 1.72 -13.45 4.05
C GLU A 51 1.72 -12.62 2.75
N ASN A 52 2.15 -13.24 1.65
CA ASN A 52 2.10 -12.68 0.28
C ASN A 52 0.63 -12.47 -0.18
N LEU A 53 -0.09 -11.57 0.49
CA LEU A 53 -1.52 -11.31 0.31
C LEU A 53 -1.75 -9.83 0.08
N CYS A 54 -2.60 -9.51 -0.89
CA CYS A 54 -3.06 -8.13 -1.05
C CYS A 54 -3.93 -7.70 0.14
N TRP A 55 -4.02 -6.39 0.38
CA TRP A 55 -4.77 -5.81 1.52
C TRP A 55 -6.22 -6.30 1.60
N VAL A 56 -6.84 -6.57 0.44
CA VAL A 56 -8.21 -7.13 0.35
C VAL A 56 -8.23 -8.57 0.84
N CYS A 57 -7.43 -9.46 0.22
CA CYS A 57 -7.38 -10.87 0.58
C CYS A 57 -6.92 -11.07 2.03
N ARG A 58 -6.06 -10.20 2.57
CA ARG A 58 -5.66 -10.22 3.97
C ARG A 58 -6.82 -9.89 4.91
N ARG A 59 -7.62 -8.86 4.59
CA ARG A 59 -8.82 -8.51 5.35
C ARG A 59 -9.91 -9.58 5.26
N LEU A 60 -10.03 -10.22 4.09
CA LEU A 60 -10.98 -11.33 3.86
C LEU A 60 -10.53 -12.66 4.48
N LYS A 61 -9.21 -12.94 4.56
CA LYS A 61 -8.66 -14.14 5.21
C LYS A 61 -9.04 -14.21 6.70
N ILE A 62 -9.16 -13.06 7.35
CA ILE A 62 -9.69 -12.95 8.73
C ILE A 62 -11.12 -13.50 8.80
N SER A 63 -11.92 -13.30 7.75
CA SER A 63 -13.34 -13.67 7.71
C SER A 63 -13.59 -15.13 7.31
N ALA A 64 -12.71 -15.73 6.50
CA ALA A 64 -13.01 -17.00 5.82
C ALA A 64 -12.06 -18.17 6.17
N TRP A 65 -10.89 -17.92 6.78
CA TRP A 65 -9.89 -18.97 7.05
C TRP A 65 -9.64 -19.22 8.54
N ARG A 66 -9.84 -18.21 9.39
CA ARG A 66 -9.77 -18.40 10.85
C ARG A 66 -10.93 -19.25 11.39
N ASP A 67 -12.10 -19.17 10.75
CA ASP A 67 -13.26 -19.99 11.11
C ASP A 67 -13.00 -21.48 10.83
N SER A 68 -12.35 -21.81 9.71
CA SER A 68 -12.03 -23.21 9.35
C SER A 68 -10.96 -23.87 10.23
N ASP A 69 -10.01 -23.10 10.78
CA ASP A 69 -8.97 -23.63 11.69
C ASP A 69 -9.54 -23.94 13.09
N GLN A 70 -10.46 -23.12 13.60
CA GLN A 70 -11.19 -23.46 14.84
C GLN A 70 -12.22 -24.58 14.64
N GLN A 71 -12.79 -24.75 13.45
CA GLN A 71 -13.77 -25.81 13.20
C GLN A 71 -13.15 -27.21 13.06
N MET A 72 -11.82 -27.35 12.96
CA MET A 72 -11.14 -28.65 12.99
C MET A 72 -10.86 -29.18 14.40
N SER A 73 -11.06 -28.39 15.46
CA SER A 73 -10.80 -28.81 16.85
C SER A 73 -12.08 -29.26 17.60
N ALA A 74 -13.17 -29.55 16.89
CA ALA A 74 -14.46 -29.92 17.48
C ALA A 74 -15.05 -31.22 16.91
N GLN A 75 -14.21 -32.16 16.46
CA GLN A 75 -14.64 -33.54 16.27
C GLN A 75 -13.72 -34.51 17.01
N GLU A 76 -14.38 -35.29 17.87
CA GLU A 76 -13.93 -36.38 18.76
C GLU A 76 -13.42 -35.98 20.16
#